data_AF-A0A7L0CGN0-F1
#
_entry.id   AF-A0A7L0CGN0-F1
#
_cell.length_a   1.000
_cell.length_b   1.000
_cell.length_c   1.000
_cell.angle_alpha   90.00
_cell.angle_beta   90.00
_cell.angle_gamma   90.00
#
_symmetry.space_group_name_H-M   'P 1'
#
loop_
_entity.id
_entity.type
_entity.pdbx_description
1 polymer ?
#
loop_
_entity_poly.entity_id
_entity_poly.type
_entity_poly.pdbx_seq_one_letter_code
_entity_poly.pdbx_strand_id
1 'polypeptide(L)'
;LLRGLDNAGKTTLLKRFNGEDVATISPTLGFNIKTLEHRGFKLNVWDVGGQSSLRSYWRNYFESTDGLVWVVDSGDRQRLQLCARELRGLLREE
;
A
#
# COMPACT_ATOMS: atom_id res chain seq x y z
N LEU A 1 -7.43 -2.11 -1.20
CA LEU A 1 -6.45 -1.34 -0.39
C LEU A 1 -5.02 -1.79 -0.71
N LEU A 2 -4.09 -0.88 -1.03
CA LEU A 2 -2.68 -1.20 -1.28
C LEU A 2 -1.82 -0.75 -0.09
N ARG A 3 -1.21 -1.69 0.64
CA ARG A 3 -0.47 -1.43 1.90
C ARG A 3 0.85 -2.18 1.95
N GLY A 4 1.65 -1.86 2.97
CA GLY A 4 3.01 -2.38 3.16
C GLY A 4 3.94 -1.29 3.73
N LEU A 5 5.14 -1.70 4.14
CA LEU A 5 6.13 -0.77 4.70
C LEU A 5 6.55 0.32 3.70
N ASP A 6 7.11 1.40 4.21
CA ASP A 6 7.80 2.39 3.40
C ASP A 6 8.93 1.74 2.58
N ASN A 7 9.19 2.30 1.40
CA ASN A 7 10.14 1.77 0.42
C ASN A 7 9.80 0.38 -0.17
N ALA A 8 8.68 -0.26 0.21
CA ALA A 8 8.31 -1.58 -0.32
C ALA A 8 7.94 -1.61 -1.81
N GLY A 9 7.82 -0.46 -2.49
CA GLY A 9 7.49 -0.38 -3.91
C GLY A 9 6.00 -0.22 -4.24
N LYS A 10 5.14 0.12 -3.27
CA LYS A 10 3.68 0.31 -3.47
C LYS A 10 3.34 1.28 -4.59
N THR A 11 3.85 2.51 -4.51
CA THR A 11 3.60 3.56 -5.50
C THR A 11 4.14 3.16 -6.88
N THR A 12 5.31 2.53 -6.93
CA THR A 12 5.90 2.00 -8.16
C THR A 12 5.00 0.94 -8.80
N LEU A 13 4.49 -0.01 -8.01
CA LEU A 13 3.57 -1.05 -8.47
C LEU A 13 2.27 -0.44 -9.02
N LEU A 14 1.70 0.52 -8.30
CA LEU A 14 0.47 1.20 -8.71
C LEU A 14 0.66 1.99 -10.01
N LYS A 15 1.76 2.75 -10.14
CA LYS A 15 2.09 3.49 -11.35
C LYS A 15 2.34 2.56 -12.54
N ARG A 16 3.11 1.49 -12.36
CA ARG A 16 3.34 0.47 -13.41
C ARG A 16 2.04 -0.15 -13.88
N PHE A 17 1.15 -0.50 -12.95
CA PHE A 17 -0.14 -1.09 -13.29
C PHE A 17 -1.00 -0.14 -14.11
N ASN A 18 -0.92 1.17 -13.86
CA ASN A 18 -1.64 2.20 -14.60
C ASN A 18 -0.91 2.68 -15.88
N GLY A 19 0.21 2.06 -16.27
CA GLY A 19 0.99 2.47 -17.44
C GLY A 19 1.71 3.82 -17.28
N GLU A 20 1.87 4.31 -16.05
CA GLU A 20 2.55 5.57 -15.75
C GLU A 20 4.08 5.43 -15.69
N ASP A 21 4.77 6.55 -15.88
CA ASP A 21 6.22 6.62 -15.71
C ASP A 21 6.64 6.40 -14.24
N VAL A 22 7.67 5.58 -14.07
CA VAL A 22 8.27 5.22 -12.79
C VAL A 22 9.72 5.65 -12.65
N ALA A 23 10.24 6.46 -13.58
CA ALA A 23 11.59 7.01 -13.49
C ALA A 23 11.80 7.85 -12.22
N THR A 24 10.74 8.52 -11.74
CA THR A 24 10.77 9.30 -10.50
C THR A 24 9.65 8.87 -9.55
N ILE A 25 10.05 8.43 -8.35
CA ILE A 25 9.16 8.05 -7.26
C ILE A 25 9.66 8.75 -6.00
N SER A 26 8.80 9.58 -5.40
CA SER A 26 9.04 10.21 -4.11
C SER A 26 8.27 9.45 -3.01
N PRO A 27 8.74 9.46 -1.74
CA PRO A 27 7.99 8.88 -0.64
C PRO A 27 6.58 9.48 -0.54
N THR A 28 5.57 8.61 -0.43
CA THR A 28 4.17 9.05 -0.27
C THR A 28 3.99 9.70 1.11
N LEU A 29 3.76 11.02 1.11
CA LEU A 29 3.38 11.78 2.29
C LEU A 29 1.85 11.77 2.39
N GLY A 30 1.31 10.93 3.28
CA GLY A 30 -0.13 10.78 3.49
C GLY A 30 -0.75 9.64 2.67
N PHE A 31 -1.83 9.93 1.95
CA PHE A 31 -2.60 8.95 1.17
C PHE A 31 -2.89 9.48 -0.24
N ASN A 32 -2.96 8.55 -1.19
CA ASN A 32 -3.37 8.80 -2.57
C ASN A 32 -4.45 7.78 -2.95
N ILE A 33 -5.51 8.24 -3.62
CA ILE A 33 -6.59 7.40 -4.12
C ILE A 33 -6.51 7.41 -5.64
N LYS A 34 -6.38 6.22 -6.24
CA LYS A 34 -6.44 6.06 -7.68
C LYS A 34 -7.56 5.11 -8.06
N THR A 35 -8.39 5.56 -8.99
CA THR A 35 -9.37 4.70 -9.66
C THR A 35 -8.73 4.14 -10.92
N LEU A 36 -8.70 2.81 -11.03
CA LEU A 36 -8.13 2.08 -12.16
C LEU A 36 -9.26 1.31 -12.83
N GLU A 37 -9.28 1.27 -14.16
CA GLU A 37 -10.14 0.35 -14.90
C GLU A 37 -9.33 -0.84 -15.39
N HIS A 38 -9.76 -2.04 -15.03
CA HIS A 38 -9.13 -3.28 -15.49
C HIS A 38 -10.19 -4.32 -15.81
N ARG A 39 -10.22 -4.80 -17.06
CA ARG A 39 -11.14 -5.87 -17.53
C ARG A 39 -12.62 -5.60 -17.19
N GLY A 40 -13.06 -4.35 -17.32
CA GLY A 40 -14.43 -3.93 -17.03
C GLY A 40 -14.73 -3.67 -15.55
N PHE A 41 -13.76 -3.88 -14.64
CA PHE A 41 -13.89 -3.53 -13.23
C PHE A 41 -13.27 -2.16 -12.94
N LYS A 42 -13.94 -1.37 -12.10
CA LYS A 42 -13.40 -0.15 -11.49
C LYS A 42 -12.80 -0.49 -10.14
N LEU A 43 -11.49 -0.35 -10.00
CA LEU A 43 -10.73 -0.62 -8.79
C LEU A 43 -10.34 0.70 -8.13
N ASN A 44 -10.84 0.96 -6.93
CA ASN A 44 -10.41 2.08 -6.11
C ASN A 44 -9.22 1.63 -5.23
N VAL A 45 -8.02 2.04 -5.63
CA VAL A 45 -6.78 1.68 -4.95
C VAL A 45 -6.32 2.84 -4.08
N TRP A 46 -6.22 2.55 -2.79
CA TRP A 46 -5.69 3.46 -1.78
C TRP A 46 -4.21 3.14 -1.55
N ASP A 47 -3.31 4.02 -2.00
CA ASP A 47 -1.87 3.97 -1.69
C ASP A 47 -1.60 4.87 -0.49
N VAL A 48 -1.11 4.29 0.60
CA VAL A 48 -0.85 5.04 1.83
C VAL A 48 0.60 4.92 2.23
N GLY A 49 1.17 6.03 2.68
CA GLY A 49 2.52 6.09 3.22
C GLY A 49 2.74 5.00 4.27
N GLY A 50 3.87 4.30 4.13
CA GLY A 50 4.25 3.20 5.02
C GLY A 50 5.14 3.62 6.19
N GLN A 51 5.45 4.91 6.31
CA GLN A 51 6.26 5.45 7.40
C GLN A 51 5.54 5.25 8.73
N SER A 52 6.28 4.99 9.80
CA SER A 52 5.72 4.66 11.12
C SER A 52 4.69 5.70 11.62
N SER A 53 4.93 6.99 11.37
CA SER A 53 4.02 8.10 11.72
C SER A 53 2.67 8.07 11.01
N LEU A 54 2.61 7.45 9.83
CA LEU A 54 1.40 7.36 9.01
C LEU A 54 0.62 6.06 9.24
N ARG A 55 1.19 5.07 9.94
CA ARG A 55 0.57 3.75 10.16
C ARG A 55 -0.66 3.81 11.05
N SER A 56 -0.71 4.74 12.00
CA SER A 56 -1.88 4.97 12.87
C SER A 56 -3.15 5.31 12.09
N TYR A 57 -3.03 5.93 10.92
CA TYR A 57 -4.16 6.32 10.07
C TYR A 57 -4.66 5.18 9.18
N TRP A 58 -4.01 4.01 9.17
CA TRP A 58 -4.40 2.91 8.28
C TRP A 58 -5.84 2.43 8.53
N ARG A 59 -6.27 2.46 9.80
CA ARG A 59 -7.60 2.03 10.26
C ARG A 59 -8.75 2.87 9.69
N ASN A 60 -8.51 4.16 9.43
CA ASN A 60 -9.55 5.08 8.97
C ASN A 60 -10.09 4.76 7.56
N TYR A 61 -9.53 3.76 6.88
CA TYR A 61 -9.85 3.41 5.50
C TYR A 61 -10.24 1.93 5.35
N PHE A 62 -10.47 1.21 6.45
CA PHE A 62 -10.82 -0.21 6.45
C PHE A 62 -12.31 -0.48 6.19
N GLU A 63 -13.21 0.40 6.66
CA GLU A 63 -14.67 0.19 6.66
C GLU A 63 -15.31 0.02 5.26
N SER A 64 -14.57 0.26 4.17
CA SER A 64 -15.07 0.15 2.79
C SER A 64 -14.06 -0.49 1.82
N THR A 65 -13.22 -1.41 2.33
CA THR A 65 -12.24 -2.15 1.51
C THR A 65 -12.73 -3.56 1.17
N ASP A 66 -12.89 -3.87 -0.12
CA ASP A 66 -13.24 -5.23 -0.60
C ASP A 66 -12.06 -6.22 -0.59
N GLY A 67 -10.82 -5.73 -0.52
CA GLY A 67 -9.63 -6.58 -0.55
C GLY A 67 -8.32 -5.86 -0.25
N LEU A 68 -7.36 -6.60 0.27
CA LEU A 68 -6.04 -6.12 0.67
C LEU A 68 -4.95 -6.65 -0.29
N VAL A 69 -4.16 -5.73 -0.85
CA VAL A 69 -2.89 -6.03 -1.51
C VAL A 69 -1.77 -5.57 -0.59
N TRP A 70 -0.99 -6.52 -0.07
CA TRP A 70 0.13 -6.26 0.83
C TRP A 70 1.46 -6.43 0.11
N VAL A 71 2.23 -5.34 -0.01
CA VAL A 71 3.50 -5.32 -0.73
C VAL A 71 4.66 -5.52 0.24
N VAL A 72 5.51 -6.50 -0.06
CA VAL A 72 6.69 -6.86 0.73
C VAL A 72 7.94 -6.69 -0.11
N ASP A 73 8.91 -5.94 0.41
CA ASP A 73 10.25 -5.89 -0.16
C ASP A 73 11.01 -7.19 0.17
N SER A 74 11.25 -8.03 -0.84
CA SER A 74 11.99 -9.28 -0.68
C SER A 74 13.49 -9.10 -0.45
N GLY A 75 14.05 -7.93 -0.82
CA GLY A 75 15.45 -7.58 -0.58
C GLY A 75 15.69 -7.10 0.85
N ASP A 76 14.67 -6.55 1.51
CA ASP A 76 14.78 -6.00 2.86
C ASP A 76 14.54 -7.05 3.95
N ARG A 77 15.51 -7.97 4.08
CA ARG A 77 15.44 -9.06 5.06
C ARG A 77 15.40 -8.56 6.51
N GLN A 78 15.99 -7.41 6.80
CA GLN A 78 16.03 -6.84 8.15
C GLN A 78 14.63 -6.42 8.63
N ARG A 79 13.78 -5.90 7.72
CA ARG A 79 12.43 -5.43 8.06
C ARG A 79 11.32 -6.48 7.82
N LEU A 80 11.64 -7.71 7.41
CA LEU A 80 10.63 -8.76 7.22
C LEU A 80 9.81 -9.05 8.47
N GLN A 81 10.45 -9.13 9.65
CA GLN A 81 9.74 -9.35 10.90
C GLN A 81 8.80 -8.20 11.25
N LEU A 82 9.24 -6.95 11.02
CA LEU A 82 8.41 -5.77 11.17
C LEU A 82 7.21 -5.84 10.22
N CYS A 83 7.44 -6.15 8.94
CA CYS A 83 6.41 -6.27 7.92
C CYS A 83 5.34 -7.30 8.32
N ALA A 84 5.75 -8.47 8.79
CA ALA A 84 4.83 -9.51 9.28
C ALA A 84 4.05 -9.07 10.51
N ARG A 85 4.67 -8.34 11.44
CA ARG A 85 3.98 -7.80 12.62
C ARG A 85 2.92 -6.76 12.26
N GLU A 86 3.24 -5.84 11.35
CA GLU A 86 2.29 -4.83 10.86
C GLU A 86 1.08 -5.48 10.17
N LEU A 87 1.32 -6.47 9.29
CA LEU A 87 0.23 -7.21 8.65
C LEU A 87 -0.66 -7.94 9.67
N ARG A 88 -0.06 -8.60 10.67
CA ARG A 88 -0.83 -9.26 11.73
C ARG A 88 -1.63 -8.30 12.59
N GLY A 89 -1.08 -7.12 12.88
CA GLY A 89 -1.80 -6.05 13.59
C GLY A 89 -3.02 -5.62 12.79
N LEU A 90 -2.79 -5.32 11.50
CA LEU A 90 -3.83 -4.91 10.57
C LEU A 90 -4.98 -5.92 10.43
N LEU A 91 -4.67 -7.22 10.33
CA LEU A 91 -5.69 -8.27 10.16
C LEU A 91 -6.46 -8.62 11.43
N ARG A 92 -5.99 -8.18 12.61
CA ARG A 92 -6.68 -8.38 13.89
C ARG A 92 -7.60 -7.22 14.24
N GLU A 93 -7.52 -6.14 13.49
CA GLU A 93 -8.34 -4.96 13.65
C GLU A 93 -9.57 -5.14 12.75
N GLU A 94 -10.54 -5.91 13.23
CA GLU A 94 -11.96 -5.82 12.84
C GLU A 94 -12.68 -4.81 13.74
#